data_AF-A0AB36RK30-F1
#
_entry.id   AF-A0AB36RK30-F1
#
_cell.length_a   1.000
_cell.length_b   1.000
_cell.length_c   1.000
_cell.angle_alpha   90.00
_cell.angle_beta   90.00
_cell.angle_gamma   90.00
#
_symmetry.space_group_name_H-M   'P 1'
#
loop_
_entity.id
_entity.type
_entity.pdbx_description
1 polymer ?
#
loop_
_entity_poly.entity_id
_entity_poly.type
_entity_poly.pdbx_seq_one_letter_code
_entity_poly.pdbx_strand_id
1 'polypeptide(L)'
;MQEEHSRAGTVRIRPALTWGWAAATSNWRLWVPCTAVALLITVVSLALCYYVTPLVVAALVIPFATVTALRQTRERAPRLRKMTTLLYKETLLTALLVVFVFVACFTLWSTAVAFSGRADGFFPSGALWLGCGAIVLLNVLAPWLTQIIYYSASGMTMWDATRPGVVAGSRNYAPLLGLAVLLTLLNAAGALLAGVGLLVTLPVALLAFAHAYLQASGGQVPSNHAANPQ
;
A
#
# COMPACT_ATOMS: atom_id res chain seq x y z
N MET A 1 30.52 9.57 17.82
CA MET A 1 29.10 9.78 17.43
C MET A 1 29.05 9.98 15.92
N GLN A 2 29.12 8.89 15.14
CA GLN A 2 29.03 8.90 13.66
C GLN A 2 29.19 7.45 13.18
N GLU A 3 28.15 6.60 13.31
CA GLU A 3 28.13 5.29 12.61
C GLU A 3 26.79 4.54 12.63
N GLU A 4 25.65 5.21 12.84
CA GLU A 4 24.34 4.53 12.92
C GLU A 4 23.41 4.84 11.73
N HIS A 5 23.99 5.06 10.53
CA HIS A 5 23.22 5.34 9.30
C HIS A 5 23.48 4.32 8.16
N SER A 6 24.06 3.16 8.44
CA SER A 6 24.47 2.21 7.38
C SER A 6 24.15 0.75 7.66
N ARG A 7 22.93 0.43 8.09
CA ARG A 7 22.35 -0.90 7.80
C ARG A 7 20.89 -0.77 7.39
N ALA A 8 20.65 -0.20 6.21
CA ALA A 8 19.44 -0.51 5.47
C ALA A 8 19.31 -2.03 5.39
N GLY A 9 18.24 -2.57 5.97
CA GLY A 9 18.03 -4.00 6.15
C GLY A 9 17.52 -4.68 4.89
N THR A 10 17.64 -6.00 4.87
CA THR A 10 17.07 -6.84 3.82
C THR A 10 15.64 -7.21 4.17
N VAL A 11 14.70 -6.97 3.26
CA VAL A 11 13.29 -7.30 3.45
C VAL A 11 13.10 -8.82 3.43
N ARG A 12 12.44 -9.34 4.46
CA ARG A 12 12.00 -10.73 4.60
C ARG A 12 10.48 -10.77 4.57
N ILE A 13 9.96 -11.48 3.57
CA ILE A 13 8.51 -11.58 3.27
C ILE A 13 7.75 -12.25 4.42
N ARG A 14 8.23 -13.42 4.88
CA ARG A 14 7.52 -14.22 5.90
C ARG A 14 7.30 -13.44 7.20
N PRO A 15 8.31 -12.82 7.83
CA PRO A 15 8.10 -11.99 9.02
C PRO A 15 7.10 -10.85 8.80
N ALA A 16 7.20 -10.15 7.66
CA ALA A 16 6.30 -9.03 7.34
C ALA A 16 4.85 -9.49 7.25
N LEU A 17 4.59 -10.61 6.56
CA LEU A 17 3.25 -11.18 6.43
C LEU A 17 2.71 -11.71 7.76
N THR A 18 3.50 -12.49 8.50
CA THR A 18 3.06 -13.06 9.79
C THR A 18 2.75 -11.96 10.79
N TRP A 19 3.56 -10.91 10.82
CA TRP A 19 3.32 -9.76 11.67
C TRP A 19 2.08 -8.99 11.21
N GLY A 20 1.92 -8.73 9.91
CA GLY A 20 0.75 -8.04 9.36
C GLY A 20 -0.56 -8.75 9.72
N TRP A 21 -0.57 -10.08 9.67
CA TRP A 21 -1.71 -10.89 10.10
C TRP A 21 -2.02 -10.75 11.59
N ALA A 22 -1.00 -10.93 12.44
CA ALA A 22 -1.15 -10.81 13.89
C ALA A 22 -1.57 -9.39 14.31
N ALA A 23 -1.02 -8.37 13.65
CA ALA A 23 -1.32 -6.97 13.90
C ALA A 23 -2.76 -6.61 13.46
N ALA A 24 -3.22 -7.09 12.30
CA ALA A 24 -4.58 -6.84 11.84
C ALA A 24 -5.63 -7.49 12.77
N THR A 25 -5.37 -8.72 13.20
CA THR A 25 -6.27 -9.50 14.05
C THR A 25 -6.30 -9.03 15.51
N SER A 26 -5.16 -8.65 16.08
CA SER A 26 -5.08 -8.09 17.44
C SER A 26 -5.84 -6.77 17.59
N ASN A 27 -5.87 -5.95 16.52
CA ASN A 27 -6.59 -4.67 16.49
C ASN A 27 -7.80 -4.70 15.53
N TRP A 28 -8.51 -5.83 15.44
CA TRP A 28 -9.60 -6.01 14.46
C TRP A 28 -10.74 -4.98 14.61
N ARG A 29 -11.01 -4.53 15.86
CA ARG A 29 -12.02 -3.49 16.15
C ARG A 29 -11.68 -2.12 15.55
N LEU A 30 -10.41 -1.87 15.23
CA LEU A 30 -9.98 -0.68 14.51
C LEU A 30 -10.03 -0.94 12.99
N TRP A 31 -9.40 -2.03 12.56
CA TRP A 31 -9.19 -2.29 11.14
C TRP A 31 -10.46 -2.61 10.37
N VAL A 32 -11.34 -3.46 10.91
CA VAL A 32 -12.56 -3.86 10.19
C VAL A 32 -13.45 -2.63 9.89
N PRO A 33 -13.78 -1.75 10.86
CA PRO A 33 -14.52 -0.53 10.56
C PRO A 33 -13.79 0.43 9.62
N CYS A 34 -12.48 0.65 9.81
CA CYS A 34 -11.70 1.54 8.94
C CYS A 34 -11.67 1.04 7.49
N THR A 35 -11.48 -0.26 7.28
CA THR A 35 -11.50 -0.88 5.96
C THR A 35 -12.91 -0.87 5.36
N ALA A 36 -13.95 -1.11 6.16
CA ALA A 36 -15.34 -1.00 5.68
C ALA A 36 -15.67 0.42 5.20
N VAL A 37 -15.28 1.44 5.96
CA VAL A 37 -15.45 2.85 5.57
C VAL A 37 -14.64 3.19 4.32
N ALA A 38 -13.39 2.74 4.24
CA ALA A 38 -12.56 2.95 3.05
C ALA A 38 -13.17 2.31 1.80
N LEU A 39 -13.64 1.06 1.90
CA LEU A 39 -14.33 0.38 0.81
C LEU A 39 -15.63 1.08 0.43
N LEU A 40 -16.43 1.55 1.40
CA LEU A 40 -17.64 2.32 1.13
C LEU A 40 -17.32 3.61 0.38
N ILE A 41 -16.29 4.37 0.81
CA ILE A 41 -15.83 5.57 0.10
C ILE A 41 -15.43 5.23 -1.34
N THR A 42 -14.67 4.14 -1.54
CA THR A 42 -14.27 3.70 -2.88
C THR A 42 -15.47 3.31 -3.75
N VAL A 43 -16.41 2.51 -3.23
CA VAL A 43 -17.60 2.07 -3.97
C VAL A 43 -18.52 3.24 -4.31
N VAL A 44 -18.78 4.14 -3.36
CA VAL A 44 -19.58 5.35 -3.59
C VAL A 44 -18.89 6.25 -4.62
N SER A 45 -17.58 6.44 -4.52
CA SER A 45 -16.83 7.21 -5.51
C SER A 45 -16.89 6.58 -6.91
N LEU A 46 -16.79 5.25 -7.02
CA LEU A 46 -16.92 4.54 -8.29
C LEU A 46 -18.31 4.73 -8.90
N ALA A 47 -19.36 4.66 -8.07
CA ALA A 47 -20.74 4.83 -8.51
C ALA A 47 -21.05 6.27 -8.95
N LEU A 48 -20.47 7.27 -8.28
CA LEU A 48 -20.67 8.69 -8.61
C LEU A 48 -19.83 9.13 -9.80
N CYS A 49 -18.53 8.82 -9.79
CA CYS A 49 -17.62 9.16 -10.88
C CYS A 49 -16.38 8.25 -10.87
N TYR A 50 -16.41 7.24 -11.76
CA TYR A 50 -15.32 6.31 -11.95
C TYR A 50 -13.95 7.00 -12.11
N TYR A 51 -13.87 8.05 -12.95
CA TYR A 51 -12.62 8.75 -13.25
C TYR A 51 -12.00 9.49 -12.06
N VAL A 52 -12.79 9.93 -11.08
CA VAL A 52 -12.30 10.68 -9.92
C VAL A 52 -11.91 9.75 -8.76
N THR A 53 -12.30 8.47 -8.83
CA THR A 53 -12.04 7.49 -7.77
C THR A 53 -10.57 7.38 -7.35
N PRO A 54 -9.58 7.32 -8.27
CA PRO A 54 -8.18 7.28 -7.86
C PRO A 54 -7.77 8.50 -7.02
N LEU A 55 -8.32 9.67 -7.32
CA LEU A 55 -8.05 10.91 -6.59
C LEU A 55 -8.68 10.89 -5.20
N VAL A 56 -9.91 10.40 -5.07
CA VAL A 56 -10.58 10.23 -3.76
C VAL A 56 -9.81 9.25 -2.87
N VAL A 57 -9.38 8.13 -3.44
CA VAL A 57 -8.56 7.13 -2.74
C VAL A 57 -7.21 7.72 -2.31
N ALA A 58 -6.55 8.47 -3.20
CA ALA A 58 -5.31 9.17 -2.89
C ALA A 58 -5.47 10.22 -1.78
N ALA A 59 -6.60 10.94 -1.78
CA ALA A 59 -6.82 12.06 -0.89
C ALA A 59 -7.25 11.64 0.53
N LEU A 60 -8.04 10.58 0.63
CA LEU A 60 -8.70 10.19 1.88
C LEU A 60 -8.20 8.85 2.42
N VAL A 61 -8.10 7.84 1.56
CA VAL A 61 -7.88 6.46 2.00
C VAL A 61 -6.40 6.18 2.23
N ILE A 62 -5.55 6.45 1.24
CA ILE A 62 -4.11 6.12 1.31
C ILE A 62 -3.41 6.82 2.49
N PRO A 63 -3.55 8.14 2.69
CA PRO A 63 -2.81 8.84 3.75
C PRO A 63 -3.25 8.40 5.14
N PHE A 64 -4.57 8.21 5.33
CA PHE A 64 -5.10 7.70 6.58
C PHE A 64 -4.61 6.27 6.85
N ALA A 65 -4.69 5.38 5.86
CA ALA A 65 -4.31 3.98 5.98
C ALA A 65 -2.81 3.79 6.28
N THR A 66 -1.92 4.52 5.59
CA THR A 66 -0.48 4.34 5.78
C THR A 66 0.02 4.96 7.09
N VAL A 67 -0.52 6.12 7.49
CA VAL A 67 -0.18 6.74 8.79
C VAL A 67 -0.69 5.87 9.95
N THR A 68 -1.90 5.31 9.85
CA THR A 68 -2.44 4.41 10.89
C THR A 68 -1.65 3.11 10.97
N ALA A 69 -1.31 2.50 9.83
CA ALA A 69 -0.49 1.29 9.78
C ALA A 69 0.89 1.52 10.42
N LEU A 70 1.54 2.65 10.11
CA LEU A 70 2.84 2.99 10.68
C LEU A 70 2.76 3.39 12.16
N ARG A 71 1.63 3.93 12.63
CA ARG A 71 1.43 4.15 14.07
C ARG A 71 1.32 2.85 14.84
N GLN A 72 0.62 1.86 14.28
CA GLN A 72 0.49 0.56 14.93
C GLN A 72 1.83 -0.18 15.10
N THR A 73 2.81 0.07 14.23
CA THR A 73 4.14 -0.51 14.43
C THR A 73 4.86 0.09 15.65
N ARG A 74 4.49 1.31 16.07
CA ARG A 74 5.08 2.03 17.20
C ARG A 74 4.26 1.90 18.49
N GLU A 75 2.94 1.81 18.37
CA GLU A 75 1.97 1.75 19.47
C GLU A 75 1.13 0.47 19.38
N ARG A 76 1.05 -0.30 20.48
CA ARG A 76 0.30 -1.57 20.51
C ARG A 76 -1.21 -1.43 20.24
N ALA A 77 -1.81 -0.31 20.67
CA ALA A 77 -3.23 0.00 20.52
C ALA A 77 -3.41 1.45 20.05
N PRO A 78 -3.29 1.70 18.74
CA PRO A 78 -3.30 3.07 18.21
C PRO A 78 -4.68 3.71 18.42
N ARG A 79 -4.70 4.87 19.09
CA ARG A 79 -5.91 5.69 19.23
C ARG A 79 -5.93 6.74 18.11
N LEU A 80 -7.08 6.95 17.46
CA LEU A 80 -7.28 7.93 16.38
C LEU A 80 -7.13 9.42 16.82
N ARG A 81 -6.66 9.69 18.05
CA ARG A 81 -6.97 10.93 18.76
C ARG A 81 -6.15 12.16 18.35
N LYS A 82 -5.00 12.04 17.66
CA LYS A 82 -4.25 13.21 17.13
C LYS A 82 -3.36 12.81 15.95
N MET A 83 -3.82 13.04 14.72
CA MET A 83 -2.92 13.15 13.56
C MET A 83 -2.39 14.57 13.52
N THR A 84 -1.07 14.74 13.61
CA THR A 84 -0.43 16.03 13.37
C THR A 84 -0.68 16.44 11.92
N THR A 85 -1.20 17.66 11.70
CA THR A 85 -1.56 18.19 10.39
C THR A 85 -0.42 18.09 9.37
N LEU A 86 0.83 18.24 9.83
CA LEU A 86 2.03 18.14 9.00
C LEU A 86 2.23 16.73 8.40
N LEU A 87 2.23 15.68 9.24
CA LEU A 87 2.40 14.30 8.76
C LEU A 87 1.28 13.89 7.78
N TYR A 88 0.05 14.32 8.05
CA TYR A 88 -1.07 14.04 7.15
C TYR A 88 -0.89 14.74 5.79
N LYS A 89 -0.49 16.02 5.79
CA LYS A 89 -0.27 16.82 4.58
C LYS A 89 0.81 16.22 3.67
N GLU A 90 1.97 15.87 4.21
CA GLU A 90 3.07 15.33 3.38
C GLU A 90 2.73 13.94 2.82
N THR A 91 2.05 13.12 3.62
CA THR A 91 1.58 11.81 3.14
C THR A 91 0.50 11.96 2.06
N LEU A 92 -0.38 12.96 2.19
CA LEU A 92 -1.38 13.31 1.18
C LEU A 92 -0.73 13.71 -0.15
N LEU A 93 0.24 14.63 -0.12
CA LEU A 93 0.98 15.03 -1.33
C LEU A 93 1.66 13.84 -1.99
N THR A 94 2.29 12.99 -1.18
CA THR A 94 2.95 11.77 -1.66
C THR A 94 1.96 10.76 -2.24
N ALA A 95 0.78 10.60 -1.65
CA ALA A 95 -0.27 9.72 -2.17
C ALA A 95 -0.79 10.23 -3.53
N LEU A 96 -0.97 11.55 -3.68
CA LEU A 96 -1.33 12.17 -4.95
C LEU A 96 -0.26 11.94 -6.01
N LEU A 97 1.03 12.11 -5.66
CA LEU A 97 2.15 11.81 -6.55
C LEU A 97 2.15 10.34 -6.99
N VAL A 98 1.97 9.41 -6.04
CA VAL A 98 1.94 7.97 -6.34
C VAL A 98 0.78 7.61 -7.27
N VAL A 99 -0.42 8.15 -7.01
CA VAL A 99 -1.57 7.90 -7.90
C VAL A 99 -1.36 8.55 -9.26
N PHE A 100 -0.77 9.74 -9.32
CA PHE A 100 -0.42 10.38 -10.60
C PHE A 100 0.54 9.50 -11.42
N VAL A 101 1.61 8.98 -10.81
CA VAL A 101 2.56 8.08 -11.48
C VAL A 101 1.86 6.80 -11.95
N PHE A 102 1.03 6.19 -11.10
CA PHE A 102 0.28 4.99 -11.47
C PHE A 102 -0.68 5.24 -12.64
N VAL A 103 -1.44 6.34 -12.60
CA VAL A 103 -2.37 6.73 -13.68
C VAL A 103 -1.61 7.03 -14.96
N ALA A 104 -0.46 7.69 -14.90
CA ALA A 104 0.38 7.95 -16.07
C ALA A 104 0.86 6.62 -16.71
N CYS A 105 1.41 5.69 -15.91
CA CYS A 105 1.83 4.38 -16.40
C CYS A 105 0.66 3.55 -16.95
N PHE A 106 -0.49 3.58 -16.27
CA PHE A 106 -1.68 2.88 -16.73
C PHE A 106 -2.24 3.48 -18.03
N THR A 107 -2.20 4.81 -18.17
CA THR A 107 -2.59 5.49 -19.40
C THR A 107 -1.69 5.06 -20.57
N LEU A 108 -0.37 5.03 -20.37
CA LEU A 108 0.58 4.52 -21.37
C LEU A 108 0.28 3.07 -21.75
N TRP A 109 0.01 2.21 -20.77
CA TRP A 109 -0.39 0.82 -21.02
C TRP A 109 -1.69 0.74 -21.83
N SER A 110 -2.72 1.48 -21.43
CA SER A 110 -4.02 1.48 -22.11
C SER A 110 -3.91 1.92 -23.56
N THR A 111 -3.07 2.93 -23.83
CA THR A 111 -2.73 3.40 -25.17
C THR A 111 -2.03 2.31 -25.97
N ALA A 112 -1.05 1.61 -25.39
CA ALA A 112 -0.37 0.50 -26.07
C ALA A 112 -1.34 -0.66 -26.40
N VAL A 113 -2.28 -0.98 -25.51
CA VAL A 113 -3.32 -1.98 -25.76
C VAL A 113 -4.21 -1.55 -26.93
N ALA A 114 -4.65 -0.29 -26.96
CA ALA A 114 -5.49 0.25 -28.03
C ALA A 114 -4.78 0.19 -29.40
N PHE A 115 -3.53 0.67 -29.48
CA PHE A 115 -2.75 0.65 -30.72
C PHE A 115 -2.38 -0.76 -31.20
N SER A 116 -2.40 -1.76 -30.32
CA SER A 116 -2.09 -3.13 -30.69
C SER A 116 -3.24 -3.87 -31.38
N GLY A 117 -4.37 -3.22 -31.65
CA GLY A 117 -5.57 -3.83 -32.24
C GLY A 117 -6.27 -4.82 -31.30
N ARG A 118 -5.79 -4.96 -30.06
CA ARG A 118 -6.37 -5.83 -29.03
C ARG A 118 -7.61 -5.23 -28.38
N ALA A 119 -7.97 -3.99 -28.70
CA ALA A 119 -9.19 -3.36 -28.22
C ALA A 119 -10.45 -3.87 -28.92
N ASP A 120 -10.35 -4.32 -30.18
CA ASP A 120 -11.51 -4.55 -31.07
C ASP A 120 -11.86 -6.04 -31.28
N GLY A 121 -11.23 -6.96 -30.53
CA GLY A 121 -11.37 -8.41 -30.72
C GLY A 121 -12.65 -9.02 -30.11
N PHE A 122 -13.22 -10.02 -30.81
CA PHE A 122 -14.36 -10.85 -30.38
C PHE A 122 -13.97 -11.74 -29.17
N PHE A 123 -14.19 -11.21 -27.95
CA PHE A 123 -14.13 -11.89 -26.64
C PHE A 123 -12.75 -12.27 -26.04
N PRO A 124 -12.48 -11.93 -24.76
CA PRO A 124 -12.61 -10.63 -24.11
C PRO A 124 -11.23 -9.94 -24.16
N SER A 125 -10.84 -9.31 -25.27
CA SER A 125 -9.43 -8.88 -25.43
C SER A 125 -9.13 -7.58 -24.67
N GLY A 126 -9.86 -6.49 -24.90
CA GLY A 126 -9.49 -5.17 -24.34
C GLY A 126 -9.53 -5.08 -22.80
N ALA A 127 -10.68 -5.38 -22.19
CA ALA A 127 -10.86 -5.24 -20.75
C ALA A 127 -9.96 -6.19 -19.93
N LEU A 128 -9.72 -7.40 -20.42
CA LEU A 128 -8.81 -8.36 -19.78
C LEU A 128 -7.37 -7.88 -19.86
N TRP A 129 -6.91 -7.38 -21.01
CA TRP A 129 -5.57 -6.80 -21.14
C TRP A 129 -5.38 -5.57 -20.26
N LEU A 130 -6.40 -4.70 -20.15
CA LEU A 130 -6.38 -3.55 -19.24
C LEU A 130 -6.32 -4.01 -17.78
N GLY A 131 -7.13 -4.98 -17.37
CA GLY A 131 -7.12 -5.54 -16.02
C GLY A 131 -5.79 -6.20 -15.66
N CYS A 132 -5.26 -7.05 -16.53
CA CYS A 132 -3.96 -7.69 -16.37
C CYS A 132 -2.84 -6.64 -16.27
N GLY A 133 -2.83 -5.64 -17.15
CA GLY A 133 -1.84 -4.58 -17.09
C GLY A 133 -1.93 -3.73 -15.84
N ALA A 134 -3.14 -3.42 -15.35
CA ALA A 134 -3.32 -2.76 -14.06
C ALA A 134 -2.71 -3.57 -12.91
N ILE A 135 -2.99 -4.88 -12.86
CA ILE A 135 -2.44 -5.78 -11.83
C ILE A 135 -0.91 -5.86 -11.93
N VAL A 136 -0.36 -6.00 -13.14
CA VAL A 136 1.09 -6.05 -13.36
C VAL A 136 1.73 -4.73 -12.94
N LEU A 137 1.19 -3.58 -13.36
CA LEU A 137 1.69 -2.26 -12.99
C LEU A 137 1.63 -2.04 -11.47
N LEU A 138 0.54 -2.44 -10.82
CA LEU A 138 0.40 -2.33 -9.35
C LEU A 138 1.54 -3.08 -8.66
N ASN A 139 1.86 -4.28 -9.13
CA ASN A 139 2.89 -5.12 -8.52
C ASN A 139 4.32 -4.67 -8.84
N VAL A 140 4.59 -4.31 -10.10
CA VAL A 140 5.91 -3.87 -10.56
C VAL A 140 6.28 -2.51 -9.96
N LEU A 141 5.31 -1.61 -9.79
CA LEU A 141 5.56 -0.29 -9.21
C LEU A 141 5.52 -0.28 -7.67
N ALA A 142 4.86 -1.26 -7.05
CA ALA A 142 4.70 -1.33 -5.59
C ALA A 142 6.03 -1.21 -4.82
N PRO A 143 7.14 -1.88 -5.18
CA PRO A 143 8.41 -1.77 -4.45
C PRO A 143 8.91 -0.34 -4.27
N TRP A 144 8.69 0.55 -5.24
CA TRP A 144 9.07 1.95 -5.12
C TRP A 144 7.98 2.78 -4.48
N LEU A 145 6.76 2.73 -5.00
CA LEU A 145 5.68 3.62 -4.60
C LEU A 145 5.28 3.43 -3.14
N THR A 146 5.27 2.18 -2.65
CA THR A 146 4.97 1.90 -1.23
C THR A 146 6.05 2.45 -0.31
N GLN A 147 7.33 2.29 -0.66
CA GLN A 147 8.43 2.80 0.18
C GLN A 147 8.40 4.32 0.24
N ILE A 148 8.21 5.01 -0.89
CA ILE A 148 8.11 6.47 -0.93
C ILE A 148 6.98 6.96 -0.01
N ILE A 149 5.78 6.36 -0.07
CA ILE A 149 4.67 6.74 0.81
C ILE A 149 5.01 6.49 2.28
N TYR A 150 5.62 5.36 2.63
CA TYR A 150 5.94 5.07 4.03
C TYR A 150 7.07 5.96 4.58
N TYR A 151 8.05 6.35 3.76
CA TYR A 151 9.04 7.35 4.14
C TYR A 151 8.38 8.71 4.42
N SER A 152 7.43 9.15 3.59
CA SER A 152 6.69 10.39 3.87
C SER A 152 5.81 10.26 5.12
N ALA A 153 5.08 9.15 5.26
CA ALA A 153 4.26 8.85 6.44
C ALA A 153 5.07 8.76 7.74
N SER A 154 6.39 8.53 7.64
CA SER A 154 7.29 8.55 8.80
C SER A 154 7.64 9.95 9.31
N GLY A 155 7.33 11.00 8.53
CA GLY A 155 7.56 12.40 8.86
C GLY A 155 8.44 13.17 7.87
N MET A 156 8.88 12.53 6.77
CA MET A 156 9.64 13.22 5.71
C MET A 156 8.71 14.01 4.79
N THR A 157 9.23 15.11 4.22
CA THR A 157 8.52 15.79 3.13
C THR A 157 8.41 14.88 1.92
N MET A 158 7.42 15.11 1.05
CA MET A 158 7.26 14.31 -0.18
C MET A 158 8.55 14.23 -1.00
N TRP A 159 9.26 15.34 -1.14
CA TRP A 159 10.50 15.41 -1.92
C TRP A 159 11.65 14.66 -1.24
N ASP A 160 11.81 14.83 0.06
CA ASP A 160 12.85 14.15 0.82
C ASP A 160 12.60 12.64 0.93
N ALA A 161 11.34 12.21 0.90
CA ALA A 161 10.95 10.80 0.93
C ALA A 161 11.23 10.07 -0.40
N THR A 162 11.28 10.79 -1.52
CA THR A 162 11.36 10.20 -2.85
C THR A 162 12.67 9.43 -3.05
N ARG A 163 13.82 10.08 -2.80
CA ARG A 163 15.13 9.44 -3.03
C ARG A 163 15.38 8.23 -2.11
N PRO A 164 15.19 8.31 -0.79
CA PRO A 164 15.31 7.15 0.10
C PRO A 164 14.31 6.04 -0.26
N GLY A 165 13.08 6.39 -0.63
CA GLY A 165 12.06 5.43 -1.05
C GLY A 165 12.47 4.67 -2.31
N VAL A 166 12.97 5.37 -3.33
CA VAL A 166 13.48 4.73 -4.56
C VAL A 166 14.69 3.84 -4.26
N VAL A 167 15.65 4.32 -3.47
CA VAL A 167 16.85 3.53 -3.11
C VAL A 167 16.48 2.28 -2.32
N ALA A 168 15.62 2.41 -1.30
CA ALA A 168 15.16 1.28 -0.50
C ALA A 168 14.35 0.28 -1.34
N GLY A 169 13.47 0.77 -2.19
CA GLY A 169 12.68 -0.02 -3.14
C GLY A 169 13.57 -0.79 -4.11
N SER A 170 14.57 -0.15 -4.72
CA SER A 170 15.50 -0.79 -5.65
C SER A 170 16.39 -1.83 -4.96
N ARG A 171 16.92 -1.52 -3.76
CA ARG A 171 17.78 -2.44 -3.01
C ARG A 171 17.04 -3.71 -2.57
N ASN A 172 15.74 -3.59 -2.30
CA ASN A 172 14.87 -4.68 -1.85
C ASN A 172 13.82 -5.06 -2.91
N TYR A 173 14.10 -4.82 -4.19
CA TYR A 173 13.08 -4.91 -5.23
C TYR A 173 12.46 -6.29 -5.33
N ALA A 174 13.29 -7.34 -5.43
CA ALA A 174 12.82 -8.72 -5.53
C ALA A 174 11.94 -9.17 -4.34
N PRO A 175 12.36 -9.02 -3.06
CA PRO A 175 11.50 -9.40 -1.95
C PRO A 175 10.23 -8.52 -1.82
N LEU A 176 10.30 -7.23 -2.16
CA LEU A 176 9.12 -6.36 -2.15
C LEU A 176 8.13 -6.71 -3.26
N LEU A 177 8.63 -7.08 -4.45
CA LEU A 177 7.80 -7.56 -5.55
C LEU A 177 7.11 -8.87 -5.18
N GLY A 178 7.87 -9.82 -4.60
CA GLY A 178 7.30 -11.08 -4.10
C GLY A 178 6.22 -10.86 -3.03
N LEU A 179 6.44 -9.91 -2.11
CA LEU A 179 5.44 -9.51 -1.13
C LEU A 179 4.21 -8.87 -1.81
N ALA A 180 4.40 -7.96 -2.76
CA ALA A 180 3.30 -7.31 -3.48
C ALA A 180 2.42 -8.32 -4.22
N VAL A 181 3.03 -9.29 -4.90
CA VAL A 181 2.32 -10.34 -5.63
C VAL A 181 1.54 -11.20 -4.65
N LEU A 182 2.17 -11.63 -3.56
CA LEU A 182 1.51 -12.44 -2.54
C LEU A 182 0.31 -11.71 -1.91
N LEU A 183 0.46 -10.43 -1.60
CA LEU A 183 -0.62 -9.61 -1.03
C LEU A 183 -1.72 -9.33 -2.05
N THR A 184 -1.37 -9.19 -3.33
CA THR A 184 -2.36 -9.07 -4.43
C THR A 184 -3.18 -10.35 -4.53
N LEU A 185 -2.54 -11.52 -4.50
CA LEU A 185 -3.23 -12.82 -4.51
C LEU A 185 -4.10 -13.01 -3.27
N LEU A 186 -3.60 -12.61 -2.10
CA LEU A 186 -4.37 -12.63 -0.86
C LEU A 186 -5.61 -11.74 -0.95
N ASN A 187 -5.48 -10.51 -1.47
CA ASN A 187 -6.60 -9.62 -1.67
C ASN A 187 -7.57 -10.12 -2.75
N ALA A 188 -7.08 -10.75 -3.82
CA ALA A 188 -7.94 -11.38 -4.82
C ALA A 188 -8.77 -12.52 -4.19
N ALA A 189 -8.15 -13.38 -3.37
CA ALA A 189 -8.87 -14.39 -2.61
C ALA A 189 -9.90 -13.77 -1.65
N GLY A 190 -9.53 -12.68 -0.96
CA GLY A 190 -10.46 -11.92 -0.12
C GLY A 190 -11.64 -11.32 -0.89
N ALA A 191 -11.42 -10.85 -2.11
CA ALA A 191 -12.46 -10.33 -3.00
C ALA A 191 -13.41 -11.44 -3.48
N LEU A 192 -12.88 -12.64 -3.79
CA LEU A 192 -13.69 -13.79 -4.22
C LEU A 192 -14.66 -14.27 -3.13
N LEU A 193 -14.36 -14.02 -1.85
CA LEU A 193 -15.26 -14.27 -0.72
C LEU A 193 -16.31 -13.16 -0.56
N ALA A 194 -17.00 -12.82 -1.66
CA ALA A 194 -18.03 -11.78 -1.76
C ALA A 194 -17.57 -10.38 -1.26
N GLY A 195 -16.28 -10.08 -1.35
CA GLY A 195 -15.68 -8.83 -0.86
C GLY A 195 -15.56 -8.72 0.68
N VAL A 196 -16.19 -9.59 1.46
CA VAL A 196 -16.08 -9.59 2.93
C VAL A 196 -14.66 -9.92 3.36
N GLY A 197 -13.96 -10.79 2.63
CA GLY A 197 -12.56 -11.10 2.89
C GLY A 197 -11.63 -9.88 2.79
N LEU A 198 -11.98 -8.87 1.99
CA LEU A 198 -11.21 -7.63 1.86
C LEU A 198 -11.15 -6.82 3.16
N LEU A 199 -12.15 -6.97 4.05
CA LEU A 199 -12.15 -6.34 5.37
C LEU A 199 -10.96 -6.80 6.23
N VAL A 200 -10.39 -7.96 5.94
CA VAL A 200 -9.26 -8.54 6.65
C VAL A 200 -7.99 -8.50 5.80
N THR A 201 -8.05 -8.80 4.51
CA THR A 201 -6.83 -8.89 3.69
C THR A 201 -6.19 -7.53 3.39
N LEU A 202 -6.98 -6.46 3.26
CA LEU A 202 -6.47 -5.10 3.05
C LEU A 202 -5.65 -4.58 4.25
N PRO A 203 -6.12 -4.65 5.51
CA PRO A 203 -5.31 -4.23 6.64
C PRO A 203 -4.07 -5.11 6.83
N VAL A 204 -4.16 -6.42 6.55
CA VAL A 204 -2.99 -7.30 6.53
C VAL A 204 -1.94 -6.82 5.52
N ALA A 205 -2.36 -6.47 4.30
CA ALA A 205 -1.46 -5.99 3.26
C ALA A 205 -0.79 -4.67 3.65
N LEU A 206 -1.57 -3.71 4.18
CA LEU A 206 -1.05 -2.44 4.67
C LEU A 206 0.00 -2.64 5.76
N LEU A 207 -0.32 -3.41 6.79
CA LEU A 207 0.57 -3.68 7.92
C LEU A 207 1.82 -4.46 7.49
N ALA A 208 1.70 -5.42 6.57
CA ALA A 208 2.84 -6.14 6.03
C ALA A 208 3.80 -5.21 5.28
N PHE A 209 3.28 -4.26 4.48
CA PHE A 209 4.13 -3.24 3.86
C PHE A 209 4.75 -2.27 4.85
N ALA A 210 4.03 -1.88 5.92
CA ALA A 210 4.59 -1.04 6.98
C ALA A 210 5.76 -1.75 7.69
N HIS A 211 5.63 -3.05 7.95
CA HIS A 211 6.70 -3.86 8.52
C HIS A 211 7.88 -4.03 7.54
N ALA A 212 7.61 -4.29 6.27
CA ALA A 212 8.64 -4.36 5.23
C ALA A 212 9.39 -3.03 5.05
N TYR A 213 8.69 -1.90 5.16
CA TYR A 213 9.31 -0.57 5.21
C TYR A 213 10.28 -0.42 6.38
N LEU A 214 9.91 -0.83 7.59
CA LEU A 214 10.81 -0.78 8.75
C LEU A 214 12.05 -1.65 8.54
N GLN A 215 11.89 -2.83 7.94
CA GLN A 215 13.03 -3.69 7.58
C GLN A 215 13.94 -3.01 6.54
N ALA A 216 13.37 -2.41 5.49
CA ALA A 216 14.14 -1.77 4.42
C ALA A 216 14.86 -0.50 4.89
N SER A 217 14.20 0.31 5.71
CA SER A 217 14.74 1.57 6.24
C SER A 217 15.72 1.37 7.40
N GLY A 218 15.79 0.17 7.98
CA GLY A 218 16.57 -0.08 9.20
C GLY A 218 15.91 0.46 10.47
N GLY A 219 14.61 0.73 10.44
CA GLY A 219 13.82 1.12 11.59
C GLY A 219 13.66 -0.01 12.61
N GLN A 220 13.11 0.32 13.79
CA GLN A 220 12.82 -0.69 14.81
C GLN A 220 11.71 -1.63 14.34
N VAL A 221 12.08 -2.87 14.00
CA VAL A 221 11.15 -3.89 13.50
C VAL A 221 10.46 -4.57 14.69
N PRO A 222 9.12 -4.49 14.81
CA PRO A 222 8.40 -5.17 15.87
C PRO A 222 8.55 -6.70 15.76
N SER A 223 8.79 -7.36 16.90
CA SER A 223 8.82 -8.82 16.97
C SER A 223 7.39 -9.39 16.95
N ASN A 224 7.23 -10.64 16.49
CA ASN A 224 5.92 -11.31 16.42
C ASN A 224 5.20 -11.39 17.78
N HIS A 225 5.93 -11.28 18.90
CA HIS A 225 5.36 -11.38 20.25
C HIS A 225 4.64 -10.09 20.71
N ALA A 226 4.88 -8.96 20.03
CA ALA A 226 4.21 -7.70 20.35
C ALA A 226 2.74 -7.64 19.87
N ALA A 227 2.31 -8.62 19.06
CA ALA A 227 0.97 -8.69 18.46
C ALA A 227 0.05 -9.75 19.13
N ASN A 228 0.51 -10.47 20.15
CA ASN A 228 -0.28 -11.50 20.83
C ASN A 228 -0.95 -10.90 22.08
N PRO A 229 -2.28 -10.83 22.17
CA PRO A 229 -2.94 -10.51 23.44
C PRO A 229 -2.73 -11.69 24.39
N GLN A 230 -2.12 -11.43 25.56
CA GLN A 230 -2.43 -12.24 26.74
C GLN A 230 -3.73 -11.73 27.34
#